data_AF-A0A0C9LX14-F1
#
_entry.id   AF-A0A0C9LX14-F1
#
_cell.length_a   1.000
_cell.length_b   1.000
_cell.length_c   1.000
_cell.angle_alpha   90.00
_cell.angle_beta   90.00
_cell.angle_gamma   90.00
#
_symmetry.space_group_name_H-M   'P 1'
#
loop_
_entity.id
_entity.type
_entity.pdbx_description
1 polymer ?
#
loop_
_entity_poly.entity_id
_entity_poly.type
_entity_poly.pdbx_seq_one_letter_code
_entity_poly.pdbx_strand_id
1 'polypeptide(L)'
;MGVPYCIVKGKARLGTLVHKKTATALALTEVSEADKAELATIVSAVNTNFTEKWEDVRRHWGGGIMGPKSNAKMAKRAAIAAKEIAARQ
;
A
#
# COMPACT_ATOMS: atom_id res chain seq x y z
N MET A 1 -6.01 -8.03 -19.46
CA MET A 1 -4.85 -7.15 -19.73
C MET A 1 -3.85 -7.36 -18.60
N GLY A 2 -2.98 -8.38 -18.67
CA GLY A 2 -2.01 -8.73 -17.62
C GLY A 2 -0.79 -7.80 -17.59
N VAL A 3 -1.02 -6.49 -17.66
CA VAL A 3 0.02 -5.47 -17.69
C VAL A 3 0.45 -5.17 -16.25
N PRO A 4 1.74 -5.30 -15.90
CA PRO A 4 2.24 -4.94 -14.58
C PRO A 4 1.98 -3.47 -14.27
N TYR A 5 1.42 -3.18 -13.10
CA TYR A 5 1.16 -1.81 -12.66
C TYR A 5 1.59 -1.60 -11.21
N CYS A 6 1.99 -0.38 -10.88
CA CYS A 6 2.29 0.02 -9.51
C CYS A 6 1.66 1.37 -9.18
N ILE A 7 1.33 1.58 -7.91
CA ILE A 7 0.83 2.86 -7.40
C ILE A 7 1.97 3.55 -6.65
N VAL A 8 2.44 4.67 -7.20
CA VAL A 8 3.54 5.45 -6.60
C VAL A 8 2.99 6.64 -5.83
N LYS A 9 3.60 6.93 -4.68
CA LYS A 9 3.21 8.08 -3.85
C LYS A 9 3.63 9.39 -4.51
N GLY A 10 2.63 10.19 -4.90
CA GLY A 10 2.74 11.59 -5.26
C GLY A 10 2.78 11.87 -6.77
N LYS A 11 1.71 12.49 -7.29
CA LYS A 11 1.60 12.91 -8.71
C LYS A 11 2.66 13.94 -9.14
N ALA A 12 3.21 14.70 -8.20
CA ALA A 12 4.27 15.66 -8.46
C ALA A 12 5.59 14.95 -8.82
N ARG A 13 5.91 13.83 -8.15
CA ARG A 13 7.12 13.03 -8.44
C ARG A 13 7.05 12.34 -9.81
N LEU A 14 5.84 11.96 -10.24
CA LEU A 14 5.64 11.49 -11.61
C LEU A 14 5.81 12.63 -12.62
N GLY A 15 5.34 13.83 -12.28
CA GLY A 15 5.49 15.02 -13.11
C GLY A 15 6.96 15.42 -13.35
N THR A 16 7.83 15.28 -12.35
CA THR A 16 9.25 15.61 -12.49
C THR A 16 9.96 14.78 -13.55
N LEU A 17 9.53 13.54 -13.82
CA LEU A 17 10.11 12.70 -14.87
C LEU A 17 9.86 13.26 -16.28
N VAL A 18 8.67 13.83 -16.49
CA VAL A 18 8.23 14.35 -17.80
C VAL A 18 8.36 15.87 -17.91
N HIS A 19 9.08 16.50 -16.97
CA HIS A 19 9.24 17.95 -16.87
C HIS A 19 7.91 18.72 -16.82
N LYS A 20 6.90 18.17 -16.14
CA LYS A 20 5.61 18.81 -15.87
C LYS A 20 5.40 19.00 -14.37
N LYS A 21 4.52 19.92 -13.99
CA LYS A 21 4.17 20.13 -12.56
C LYS A 21 3.57 18.87 -11.92
N THR A 22 2.79 18.11 -12.68
CA THR A 22 2.14 16.87 -12.22
C THR A 22 1.91 15.92 -13.39
N ALA A 23 1.98 14.61 -13.14
CA ALA A 23 1.50 13.57 -14.04
C ALA A 23 0.62 12.56 -13.27
N THR A 24 -0.46 12.07 -13.88
CA THR A 24 -1.39 11.12 -13.26
C THR A 24 -0.95 9.67 -13.44
N ALA A 25 -0.46 9.33 -14.63
CA ALA A 25 0.06 8.02 -14.96
C ALA A 25 1.24 8.16 -15.93
N LEU A 26 2.12 7.16 -15.92
CA LEU A 26 3.25 7.02 -16.82
C LEU A 26 3.27 5.58 -17.31
N ALA A 27 3.63 5.38 -18.58
CA ALA A 27 3.76 4.07 -19.19
C ALA A 27 5.12 3.99 -19.91
N LEU A 28 5.88 2.94 -19.61
CA LEU A 28 7.08 2.58 -20.34
C LEU A 28 6.67 1.59 -21.43
N THR A 29 6.81 1.98 -22.70
CA THR A 29 6.49 1.12 -23.85
C THR A 29 7.70 0.33 -24.32
N GLU A 30 8.86 0.99 -24.34
CA GLU A 30 10.13 0.43 -24.79
C GLU A 30 11.25 0.90 -23.85
N VAL A 31 12.27 0.05 -23.70
CA VAL A 31 13.47 0.36 -22.92
C VAL A 31 14.70 -0.08 -23.68
N SER A 32 15.83 0.59 -23.41
CA SER A 32 17.12 0.21 -23.98
C SER A 32 17.53 -1.19 -23.51
N GLU A 33 18.34 -1.90 -24.30
CA GLU A 33 18.82 -3.24 -23.94
C GLU A 33 19.60 -3.25 -22.61
N ALA A 34 20.30 -2.16 -22.28
CA ALA A 34 21.07 -2.04 -21.05
C ALA A 34 20.19 -2.06 -19.80
N ASP A 35 18.97 -1.52 -19.89
CA ASP A 35 18.08 -1.34 -18.73
C ASP A 35 17.09 -2.49 -18.56
N LYS A 36 17.02 -3.44 -19.51
CA LYS A 36 16.03 -4.54 -19.49
C LYS A 36 16.14 -5.41 -18.25
N ALA A 37 17.36 -5.72 -17.81
CA ALA A 37 17.58 -6.58 -16.64
C ALA A 37 17.10 -5.90 -15.34
N GLU A 38 17.34 -4.60 -15.20
CA GLU A 38 16.88 -3.82 -14.05
C GLU A 38 15.35 -3.70 -14.06
N LEU A 39 14.76 -3.40 -15.22
CA LEU A 39 13.31 -3.34 -15.37
C LEU A 39 12.65 -4.68 -15.03
N ALA A 40 13.22 -5.81 -15.45
CA ALA A 40 12.68 -7.14 -15.13
C ALA A 40 12.62 -7.40 -13.62
N THR A 41 13.65 -6.96 -12.88
CA THR A 41 13.69 -7.05 -11.41
C THR A 41 12.57 -6.23 -10.78
N ILE A 42 12.38 -4.99 -11.26
CA ILE A 42 11.31 -4.11 -10.79
C ILE A 42 9.92 -4.69 -11.10
N VAL A 43 9.71 -5.20 -12.32
CA VAL A 43 8.45 -5.81 -12.75
C VAL A 43 8.09 -7.01 -11.88
N SER A 44 9.07 -7.86 -11.55
CA SER A 44 8.84 -9.00 -10.65
C SER A 44 8.37 -8.53 -9.27
N ALA A 45 9.05 -7.55 -8.67
CA ALA A 45 8.66 -7.01 -7.36
C ALA A 45 7.28 -6.32 -7.38
N VAL A 46 6.93 -5.67 -8.49
CA VAL A 46 5.64 -5.00 -8.66
C VAL A 46 4.50 -6.00 -8.81
N ASN A 47 4.66 -7.04 -9.62
CA ASN A 47 3.62 -8.04 -9.86
C ASN A 47 3.21 -8.75 -8.57
N THR A 48 4.17 -9.14 -7.74
CA THR A 48 3.90 -9.77 -6.43
C THR A 48 3.15 -8.86 -5.48
N ASN A 49 3.29 -7.54 -5.60
CA ASN A 49 2.66 -6.59 -4.68
C ASN A 49 1.32 -6.03 -5.14
N PHE A 50 1.08 -5.93 -6.45
CA PHE A 50 -0.12 -5.28 -6.98
C PHE A 50 -0.99 -6.27 -7.77
N THR A 51 -0.44 -6.87 -8.83
CA THR A 51 -1.19 -7.75 -9.72
C THR A 51 -1.70 -9.01 -9.00
N GLU A 52 -0.83 -9.69 -8.26
CA GLU A 52 -1.18 -10.93 -7.54
C GLU A 52 -2.11 -10.67 -6.35
N LYS A 53 -1.94 -9.54 -5.66
CA LYS A 53 -2.75 -9.14 -4.49
C LYS A 53 -4.05 -8.42 -4.84
N TRP A 54 -4.40 -8.32 -6.13
CA TRP A 54 -5.55 -7.54 -6.58
C TRP A 54 -6.86 -8.00 -5.94
N GLU A 55 -7.06 -9.31 -5.84
CA GLU A 55 -8.25 -9.91 -5.23
C GLU A 55 -8.39 -9.55 -3.75
N ASP A 56 -7.28 -9.51 -3.01
CA ASP A 56 -7.27 -9.16 -1.58
C ASP A 56 -7.54 -7.67 -1.39
N VAL A 57 -6.85 -6.83 -2.17
CA VAL A 57 -7.01 -5.36 -2.11
C VAL A 57 -8.44 -4.94 -2.46
N ARG A 58 -9.08 -5.61 -3.42
CA ARG A 58 -10.47 -5.34 -3.80
C ARG A 58 -11.46 -5.64 -2.67
N ARG A 59 -11.21 -6.71 -1.89
CA ARG A 59 -12.08 -7.09 -0.76
C ARG A 59 -11.77 -6.32 0.51
N HIS A 60 -10.59 -5.71 0.61
CA HIS A 60 -10.18 -4.98 1.79
C HIS A 60 -10.74 -3.56 1.81
N TRP A 61 -11.58 -3.28 2.80
CA TRP A 61 -12.12 -1.94 3.02
C TRP A 61 -11.20 -1.19 3.98
N GLY A 62 -10.66 -0.06 3.53
CA GLY A 62 -9.85 0.81 4.37
C GLY A 62 -10.68 1.61 5.38
N GLY A 63 -9.99 2.38 6.22
CA GLY A 63 -10.64 3.21 7.24
C GLY A 63 -10.89 2.45 8.55
N GLY A 64 -11.76 2.99 9.41
CA GLY A 64 -12.06 2.38 10.71
C GLY A 64 -10.93 2.47 11.76
N ILE A 65 -9.82 3.13 11.43
CA ILE A 65 -8.70 3.32 12.36
C ILE A 65 -9.08 4.45 13.32
N MET A 66 -9.38 4.08 14.56
CA MET A 66 -9.73 5.02 15.61
C MET A 66 -8.49 5.80 16.08
N GLY A 67 -8.70 7.04 16.52
CA GLY A 67 -7.60 7.90 16.98
C GLY A 67 -6.89 7.35 18.23
N PRO A 68 -5.63 7.73 18.45
CA PRO A 68 -4.77 7.16 19.50
C PRO A 68 -5.36 7.33 20.92
N LYS A 69 -5.99 8.47 21.19
CA LYS A 69 -6.66 8.75 22.48
C LYS A 69 -7.80 7.76 22.76
N SER A 70 -8.55 7.38 21.74
CA SER A 70 -9.67 6.46 21.89
C SER A 70 -9.20 5.02 22.04
N ASN A 71 -8.17 4.61 21.27
CA ASN A 71 -7.53 3.30 21.43
C ASN A 71 -6.96 3.11 22.84
N ALA A 72 -6.29 4.13 23.40
CA ALA A 72 -5.77 4.07 24.77
C ALA A 72 -6.89 3.90 25.81
N LYS A 73 -8.03 4.59 25.63
CA LYS A 73 -9.20 4.45 26.50
C LYS A 73 -9.80 3.04 26.43
N MET A 74 -9.95 2.50 25.21
CA MET A 74 -10.46 1.14 25.00
C MET A 74 -9.52 0.09 25.59
N ALA A 75 -8.21 0.24 25.40
CA ALA A 75 -7.20 -0.66 25.98
C ALA A 75 -7.23 -0.64 27.52
N LYS A 76 -7.35 0.54 28.14
CA LYS A 76 -7.49 0.64 29.61
C LYS A 76 -8.75 -0.05 30.12
N ARG A 77 -9.88 0.11 29.41
CA ARG A 77 -11.14 -0.57 29.76
C ARG A 77 -11.03 -2.08 29.62
N ALA A 78 -10.45 -2.57 28.53
CA ALA A 78 -10.23 -4.00 28.31
C ALA A 78 -9.31 -4.60 29.38
N ALA A 79 -8.23 -3.89 29.77
CA ALA A 79 -7.33 -4.35 30.83
C ALA A 79 -8.01 -4.42 32.20
N ILE A 80 -8.90 -3.48 32.52
CA ILE A 80 -9.68 -3.52 33.77
C ILE A 80 -10.66 -4.71 33.74
N ALA A 81 -11.42 -4.87 32.65
CA ALA A 81 -12.35 -5.98 32.50
C ALA A 81 -11.65 -7.36 32.56
N ALA A 82 -10.48 -7.49 31.94
CA ALA A 82 -9.68 -8.72 32.00
C ALA A 82 -9.22 -9.05 33.42
N LYS A 83 -8.81 -8.04 34.20
CA LYS A 83 -8.46 -8.22 35.62
C LYS A 83 -9.66 -8.63 36.47
N GLU A 84 -10.84 -8.06 36.18
CA GLU A 84 -12.07 -8.40 36.89
C GLU A 84 -12.51 -9.85 36.61
N ILE A 85 -12.42 -10.30 35.35
CA ILE A 85 -12.72 -11.69 34.97
C ILE A 85 -11.73 -12.67 35.63
N ALA A 86 -10.43 -12.34 35.63
CA ALA A 86 -9.39 -13.16 36.24
C ALA A 86 -9.49 -13.24 37.77
N ALA A 87 -10.03 -12.21 38.43
CA ALA A 87 -10.28 -12.22 39.87
C ALA A 87 -11.58 -12.95 40.26
N ARG A 88 -12.44 -13.26 39.29
CA ARG A 88 -13.73 -13.94 39.49
C ARG A 88 -13.66 -15.45 39.17
N GLN A 89 -12.58 -15.89 38.52
CA GLN A 89 -12.19 -17.30 38.40
C GLN A 89 -11.35 -17.71 39.59
#